data_AF-A0A1S0U8N0-F1
#
_entry.id   AF-A0A1S0U8N0-F1
#
_cell.length_a   1.000
_cell.length_b   1.000
_cell.length_c   1.000
_cell.angle_alpha   90.00
_cell.angle_beta   90.00
_cell.angle_gamma   90.00
#
_symmetry.space_group_name_H-M   'P 1'
#
loop_
_entity.id
_entity.type
_entity.pdbx_description
1 polymer ?
#
loop_
_entity_poly.entity_id
_entity_poly.type
_entity_poly.pdbx_seq_one_letter_code
_entity_poly.pdbx_strand_id
1 'polypeptide(L)'
;MQEERISCLACGSLDSLNICPRCGLAYCSVKCYRSEQHRKCSELFYYECVEQELRLRGGPQKPPKTFEEFINEQHAKDFSMDVGIPGGSNHLIDSDDDDDDDTVDSYLEEVKDGCISEYQSADERELDRQLTLIGIGTDNESLLSSLNDLEKKSFTMFYNKLLEQEADLGRSVFTKKQEPK
;
A
#
# COMPACT_ATOMS: atom_id res chain seq x y z
N MET A 1 -48.06 -40.05 -13.07
CA MET A 1 -47.40 -39.02 -12.24
C MET A 1 -46.29 -38.45 -13.11
N GLN A 2 -46.37 -37.17 -13.49
CA GLN A 2 -45.35 -36.55 -14.34
C GLN A 2 -44.18 -36.15 -13.44
N GLU A 3 -43.00 -36.75 -13.66
CA GLU A 3 -41.75 -36.30 -13.04
C GLU A 3 -41.33 -34.99 -13.72
N GLU A 4 -41.53 -33.86 -13.03
CA GLU A 4 -40.94 -32.60 -13.46
C GLU A 4 -39.42 -32.68 -13.28
N ARG A 5 -38.71 -32.89 -14.40
CA ARG A 5 -37.25 -32.86 -14.43
C ARG A 5 -36.79 -31.41 -14.28
N ILE A 6 -36.12 -31.14 -13.16
CA ILE A 6 -35.47 -29.85 -12.91
C ILE A 6 -34.29 -29.71 -13.89
N SER A 7 -34.22 -28.60 -14.62
CA SER A 7 -33.13 -28.27 -15.54
C SER A 7 -32.47 -26.95 -15.17
N CYS A 8 -31.23 -26.75 -15.62
CA CYS A 8 -30.53 -25.48 -15.49
C CYS A 8 -31.34 -24.38 -16.17
N LEU A 9 -31.64 -23.30 -15.43
CA LEU A 9 -32.37 -22.14 -15.93
C LEU A 9 -31.71 -21.59 -17.21
N ALA A 10 -30.39 -21.38 -17.17
CA ALA A 10 -29.66 -20.66 -18.21
C ALA A 10 -29.39 -21.47 -19.49
N CYS A 11 -29.07 -22.76 -19.37
CA CYS A 11 -28.62 -23.58 -20.51
C CYS A 11 -29.41 -24.88 -20.72
N GLY A 12 -30.40 -25.18 -19.87
CA GLY A 12 -31.22 -26.38 -19.99
C GLY A 12 -30.52 -27.71 -19.64
N SER A 13 -29.26 -27.68 -19.20
CA SER A 13 -28.54 -28.88 -18.74
C SER A 13 -29.31 -29.59 -17.62
N LEU A 14 -29.34 -30.92 -17.65
CA LEU A 14 -29.86 -31.75 -16.56
C LEU A 14 -28.77 -32.21 -15.59
N ASP A 15 -27.50 -32.03 -15.97
CA ASP A 15 -26.35 -32.50 -15.20
C ASP A 15 -25.82 -31.43 -14.23
N SER A 16 -25.28 -31.90 -13.09
CA SER A 16 -24.55 -31.10 -12.09
C SER A 16 -25.29 -29.86 -11.59
N LEU A 17 -26.59 -30.01 -11.33
CA LEU A 17 -27.47 -28.93 -10.91
C LEU A 17 -27.26 -28.55 -9.44
N ASN A 18 -27.11 -27.25 -9.22
CA ASN A 18 -27.13 -26.59 -7.93
C ASN A 18 -28.40 -25.73 -7.84
N ILE A 19 -28.95 -25.56 -6.64
CA ILE A 19 -30.19 -24.78 -6.42
C ILE A 19 -29.83 -23.47 -5.72
N CYS A 20 -30.30 -22.34 -6.25
CA CYS A 20 -30.11 -21.06 -5.59
C CYS A 20 -30.94 -21.00 -4.29
N PRO A 21 -30.34 -20.70 -3.13
CA PRO A 21 -31.08 -20.65 -1.86
C PRO A 21 -32.06 -19.47 -1.75
N ARG A 22 -31.96 -18.47 -2.64
CA ARG A 22 -32.81 -17.27 -2.62
C ARG A 22 -34.10 -17.43 -3.43
N CYS A 23 -34.02 -18.10 -4.58
CA CYS A 23 -35.14 -18.19 -5.52
C CYS A 23 -35.53 -19.63 -5.88
N GLY A 24 -34.77 -20.64 -5.47
CA GLY A 24 -35.06 -22.05 -5.74
C GLY A 24 -34.76 -22.51 -7.17
N LEU A 25 -34.22 -21.65 -8.04
CA LEU A 25 -33.91 -22.00 -9.43
C LEU A 25 -32.61 -22.81 -9.54
N ALA A 26 -32.58 -23.78 -10.45
CA ALA A 26 -31.43 -24.64 -10.68
C ALA A 26 -30.43 -24.05 -11.70
N TYR A 27 -29.14 -24.25 -11.46
CA TYR A 27 -28.05 -23.84 -12.33
C TYR A 27 -26.92 -24.88 -12.31
N CYS A 28 -26.25 -25.12 -13.44
CA CYS A 28 -25.19 -26.14 -13.49
C CYS A 28 -23.77 -25.62 -13.17
N SER A 29 -23.56 -24.31 -13.22
CA SER A 29 -22.24 -23.69 -13.02
C SER A 29 -22.34 -22.22 -12.62
N VAL A 30 -21.23 -21.65 -12.14
CA VAL A 30 -21.14 -20.20 -11.81
C VAL A 30 -21.47 -19.32 -13.02
N LYS A 31 -21.13 -19.75 -14.25
CA LYS A 31 -21.52 -19.02 -15.47
C LYS A 31 -23.03 -18.93 -15.62
N CYS A 32 -23.74 -20.03 -15.35
CA CYS A 32 -25.21 -20.06 -15.38
C CYS A 32 -25.82 -19.29 -14.20
N TYR A 33 -25.18 -19.32 -13.03
CA TYR A 33 -25.60 -18.52 -11.87
C TYR A 33 -25.53 -17.00 -12.12
N ARG A 34 -24.55 -16.54 -12.91
CA ARG A 34 -24.35 -15.13 -13.30
C ARG A 34 -25.03 -14.76 -14.63
N SER A 35 -25.82 -15.66 -15.20
CA SER A 35 -26.53 -15.38 -16.46
C SER A 35 -27.61 -14.31 -16.27
N GLU A 36 -28.04 -13.68 -17.36
CA GLU A 36 -29.10 -12.66 -17.34
C GLU A 36 -30.39 -13.18 -16.68
N GLN A 37 -30.68 -14.46 -16.84
CA GLN A 37 -31.87 -15.12 -16.30
C GLN A 37 -31.84 -15.25 -14.77
N HIS A 38 -30.65 -15.24 -14.16
CA HIS A 38 -30.45 -15.31 -12.72
C HIS A 38 -29.78 -14.04 -12.14
N ARG A 39 -29.79 -12.96 -12.92
CA ARG A 39 -29.04 -11.71 -12.63
C ARG A 39 -29.43 -11.08 -11.29
N LYS A 40 -30.73 -11.07 -10.97
CA LYS A 40 -31.26 -10.46 -9.74
C LYS A 40 -30.62 -11.06 -8.48
N CYS A 41 -30.53 -12.38 -8.39
CA CYS A 41 -29.95 -13.04 -7.21
C CYS A 41 -28.43 -12.96 -7.19
N SER A 42 -27.77 -13.03 -8.35
CA SER A 42 -26.31 -12.85 -8.42
C SER A 42 -25.90 -11.44 -8.01
N GLU A 43 -26.56 -10.40 -8.53
CA GLU A 43 -26.23 -8.99 -8.22
C GLU A 43 -26.51 -8.65 -6.76
N LEU A 44 -27.65 -9.11 -6.21
CA LEU A 44 -27.95 -8.90 -4.77
C LEU A 44 -26.90 -9.55 -3.87
N PHE A 45 -26.47 -10.77 -4.20
CA PHE A 45 -25.39 -11.43 -3.46
C PHE A 45 -24.09 -10.63 -3.52
N TYR A 46 -23.69 -10.17 -4.71
CA TYR A 46 -22.50 -9.33 -4.87
C TYR A 46 -22.60 -8.02 -4.09
N TYR A 47 -23.74 -7.35 -4.18
CA TYR A 47 -24.00 -6.11 -3.47
C TYR A 47 -23.90 -6.30 -1.95
N GLU A 48 -24.55 -7.31 -1.40
CA GLU A 48 -24.52 -7.59 0.04
C GLU A 48 -23.11 -7.92 0.53
N CYS A 49 -22.31 -8.68 -0.25
CA CYS A 49 -20.92 -8.94 0.10
C CYS A 49 -20.09 -7.65 0.16
N VAL A 50 -20.24 -6.77 -0.83
CA VAL A 50 -19.52 -5.48 -0.86
C VAL A 50 -19.99 -4.57 0.26
N GLU A 51 -21.29 -4.45 0.46
CA GLU A 51 -21.87 -3.62 1.52
C GLU A 51 -21.41 -4.08 2.91
N GLN A 52 -21.39 -5.39 3.15
CA GLN A 52 -20.91 -5.97 4.40
C GLN A 52 -19.43 -5.64 4.64
N GLU A 53 -18.56 -5.78 3.64
CA GLU A 53 -17.15 -5.44 3.76
C GLU A 53 -16.93 -3.93 3.98
N LEU A 54 -17.68 -3.07 3.27
CA LEU A 54 -17.61 -1.62 3.49
C LEU A 54 -18.01 -1.24 4.91
N ARG A 55 -19.03 -1.89 5.48
CA ARG A 55 -19.43 -1.69 6.88
C ARG A 55 -18.37 -2.19 7.87
N LEU A 56 -17.73 -3.34 7.60
CA LEU A 56 -16.63 -3.85 8.42
C LEU A 56 -15.40 -2.92 8.37
N ARG A 57 -15.13 -2.30 7.21
CA ARG A 57 -14.14 -1.20 7.08
C ARG A 57 -14.58 0.10 7.75
N GLY A 58 -15.87 0.37 7.91
CA GLY A 58 -16.38 1.58 8.56
C GLY A 58 -16.24 1.64 10.09
N GLY A 59 -15.59 0.66 10.74
CA GLY A 59 -15.20 0.77 12.15
C GLY A 59 -14.20 1.91 12.39
N PRO A 60 -13.75 2.18 13.63
CA PRO A 60 -12.75 3.22 13.90
C PRO A 60 -11.44 2.86 13.20
N GLN A 61 -11.32 3.27 11.95
CA GLN A 61 -10.07 3.21 11.20
C GLN A 61 -9.12 4.15 11.92
N LYS A 62 -7.95 3.64 12.28
CA LYS A 62 -6.85 4.55 12.61
C LYS A 62 -6.72 5.50 11.41
N PRO A 63 -6.51 6.81 11.63
CA PRO A 63 -6.27 7.72 10.53
C PRO A 63 -5.18 7.12 9.64
N PRO A 64 -5.28 7.29 8.30
CA PRO A 64 -4.22 6.87 7.39
C PRO A 64 -2.89 7.40 7.94
N LYS A 65 -1.86 6.55 7.94
CA LYS A 65 -0.54 6.98 8.42
C LYS A 65 -0.09 8.13 7.55
N THR A 66 0.51 9.14 8.16
CA THR A 66 1.08 10.21 7.34
C THR A 66 2.25 9.64 6.52
N PHE A 67 2.55 10.27 5.38
CA PHE A 67 3.69 9.87 4.56
C PHE A 67 5.02 9.97 5.35
N GLU A 68 5.12 10.93 6.26
CA GLU A 68 6.25 11.10 7.18
C GLU A 68 6.39 9.91 8.14
N GLU A 69 5.29 9.50 8.80
CA GLU A 69 5.27 8.31 9.66
C GLU A 69 5.67 7.05 8.89
N PHE A 70 5.20 6.94 7.63
CA PHE A 70 5.54 5.82 6.77
C PHE A 70 7.04 5.78 6.42
N ILE A 71 7.63 6.92 6.04
CA ILE A 71 9.07 7.02 5.77
C ILE A 71 9.88 6.64 7.01
N ASN A 72 9.59 7.23 8.17
CA ASN A 72 10.32 6.96 9.41
C ASN A 72 10.29 5.46 9.78
N GLU A 73 9.15 4.78 9.58
CA GLU A 73 9.05 3.34 9.78
C GLU A 73 9.85 2.49 8.78
N GLN A 74 10.05 2.97 7.54
CA GLN A 74 10.87 2.25 6.55
C GLN A 74 12.36 2.42 6.83
N HIS A 75 12.79 3.61 7.25
CA HIS A 75 14.18 3.86 7.65
C HIS A 75 14.58 3.02 8.87
N ALA A 76 13.69 2.88 9.86
CA ALA A 76 13.93 2.07 11.06
C ALA A 76 13.96 0.54 10.81
N LYS A 77 13.64 0.09 9.59
CA LYS A 77 13.59 -1.34 9.22
C LYS A 77 14.79 -1.80 8.39
N ASP A 78 15.89 -1.03 8.38
CA ASP A 78 17.11 -1.31 7.59
C ASP A 78 16.79 -1.69 6.14
N PHE A 79 16.32 -0.72 5.36
CA PHE A 79 16.46 -0.83 3.91
C PHE A 79 17.93 -0.60 3.55
N SER A 80 18.72 -1.68 3.54
CA SER A 80 20.00 -1.71 2.82
C SER A 80 19.69 -1.47 1.34
N MET A 81 19.84 -0.23 0.88
CA MET A 81 19.94 0.04 -0.55
C MET A 81 21.25 -0.58 -1.02
N ASP A 82 21.19 -1.80 -1.56
CA ASP A 82 22.21 -2.31 -2.48
C ASP A 82 22.11 -1.52 -3.79
N VAL A 83 22.52 -0.25 -3.74
CA VAL A 83 22.83 0.55 -4.91
C VAL A 83 24.33 0.42 -5.08
N GLY A 84 24.75 -0.62 -5.79
CA GLY A 84 26.10 -0.71 -6.30
C GLY A 84 26.43 0.54 -7.10
N ILE A 85 27.21 1.45 -6.50
CA ILE A 85 27.77 2.63 -7.15
C ILE A 85 28.91 2.13 -8.08
N PRO A 86 28.74 2.11 -9.41
CA PRO A 86 29.82 1.78 -10.31
C PRO A 86 30.52 3.10 -10.65
N GLY A 87 31.54 3.48 -9.86
CA GLY A 87 32.38 4.62 -10.20
C GLY A 87 32.92 5.49 -9.06
N GLY A 88 32.71 5.12 -7.79
CA GLY A 88 33.50 5.70 -6.70
C GLY A 88 34.94 5.23 -6.84
N SER A 89 35.83 6.13 -7.26
CA SER A 89 37.27 5.85 -7.32
C SER A 89 37.71 5.30 -5.96
N ASN A 90 38.19 4.06 -5.92
CA ASN A 90 38.94 3.51 -4.80
C ASN A 90 40.24 4.32 -4.69
N HIS A 91 40.15 5.56 -4.21
CA HIS A 91 41.27 6.18 -3.55
C HIS A 91 41.42 5.41 -2.23
N LEU A 92 42.33 4.45 -2.25
CA LEU A 92 42.92 3.88 -1.05
C LEU A 92 43.47 5.05 -0.25
N ILE A 93 42.69 5.51 0.71
CA ILE A 93 43.14 6.33 1.82
C ILE A 93 43.59 5.30 2.85
N ASP A 94 44.84 4.90 2.73
CA ASP A 94 45.60 4.35 3.85
C ASP A 94 45.88 5.53 4.79
N SER A 95 44.96 5.76 5.72
CA SER A 95 45.22 6.59 6.89
C SER A 95 45.07 5.68 8.10
N ASP A 96 46.21 5.18 8.52
CA ASP A 96 46.50 4.39 9.71
C ASP A 96 46.24 5.22 10.99
N ASP A 97 44.98 5.59 11.23
CA ASP A 97 44.51 6.14 12.51
C ASP A 97 43.46 5.17 13.10
N ASP A 98 43.88 4.47 14.15
CA ASP A 98 43.03 3.72 15.06
C ASP A 98 42.07 4.69 15.78
N ASP A 99 40.91 4.97 15.18
CA ASP A 99 39.83 5.71 15.83
C ASP A 99 38.66 4.76 16.12
N ASP A 100 38.34 4.65 17.42
CA ASP A 100 37.14 3.97 17.96
C ASP A 100 35.88 4.32 17.15
N ASP A 101 35.38 3.37 16.38
CA ASP A 101 34.13 3.40 15.58
C ASP A 101 32.93 3.91 16.41
N ASP A 102 32.94 3.62 17.72
CA ASP A 102 31.90 4.03 18.67
C ASP A 102 31.83 5.56 18.92
N THR A 103 32.90 6.32 18.67
CA THR A 103 32.93 7.78 18.91
C THR A 103 32.36 8.59 17.74
N VAL A 104 32.56 8.11 16.51
CA VAL A 104 32.07 8.80 15.30
C VAL A 104 30.56 8.64 15.16
N ASP A 105 30.02 7.45 15.47
CA ASP A 105 28.59 7.18 15.38
C ASP A 105 27.78 8.02 16.39
N SER A 106 28.29 8.12 17.62
CA SER A 106 27.71 8.97 18.67
C SER A 106 27.63 10.46 18.27
N TYR A 107 28.68 11.00 17.65
CA TYR A 107 28.69 12.39 17.17
C TYR A 107 27.74 12.61 16.00
N LEU A 108 27.66 11.67 15.05
CA LEU A 108 26.72 11.75 13.93
C LEU A 108 25.27 11.71 14.42
N GLU A 109 24.98 10.90 15.43
CA GLU A 109 23.66 10.83 16.04
C GLU A 109 23.29 12.14 16.76
N GLU A 110 24.22 12.73 17.51
CA GLU A 110 24.04 14.03 18.16
C GLU A 110 23.79 15.17 17.14
N VAL A 111 24.56 15.20 16.04
CA VAL A 111 24.37 16.18 14.97
C VAL A 111 23.01 16.00 14.28
N LYS A 112 22.63 14.76 13.97
CA LYS A 112 21.32 14.44 13.38
C LYS A 112 20.19 14.94 14.28
N ASP A 113 20.25 14.63 15.56
CA ASP A 113 19.23 15.02 16.53
C ASP A 113 19.17 16.55 16.72
N GLY A 114 20.33 17.21 16.71
CA GLY A 114 20.44 18.67 16.70
C GLY A 114 19.75 19.30 15.49
N CYS A 115 20.06 18.82 14.28
CA CYS A 115 19.43 19.29 13.04
C CYS A 115 17.91 19.06 13.03
N ILE A 116 17.44 17.90 13.51
CA ILE A 116 16.01 17.59 13.60
C ILE A 116 15.31 18.54 14.57
N SER A 117 15.91 18.78 15.75
CA SER A 117 15.35 19.69 16.74
C SER A 117 15.27 21.12 16.23
N GLU A 118 16.31 21.60 15.54
CA GLU A 118 16.30 22.92 14.90
C GLU A 118 15.17 23.01 13.86
N TYR A 119 15.06 22.02 12.98
CA TYR A 119 14.00 21.94 11.97
C TYR A 119 12.59 21.95 12.58
N GLN A 120 12.35 21.14 13.61
CA GLN A 120 11.04 21.07 14.28
C GLN A 120 10.68 22.35 15.03
N SER A 121 11.68 23.11 15.47
CA SER A 121 11.48 24.39 16.17
C SER A 121 11.37 25.60 15.24
N ALA A 122 11.68 25.43 13.94
CA ALA A 122 11.70 26.52 12.98
C ALA A 122 10.28 27.01 12.60
N ASP A 123 10.11 28.32 12.50
CA ASP A 123 8.91 28.93 11.92
C ASP A 123 8.90 28.67 10.39
N GLU A 124 7.75 28.35 9.81
CA GLU A 124 7.60 28.05 8.37
C GLU A 124 8.18 29.16 7.50
N ARG A 125 8.04 30.42 7.93
CA ARG A 125 8.59 31.58 7.23
C ARG A 125 10.10 31.65 7.22
N GLU A 126 10.75 31.13 8.27
CA GLU A 126 12.21 31.06 8.32
C GLU A 126 12.71 29.92 7.43
N LEU A 127 11.99 28.80 7.42
CA LEU A 127 12.25 27.68 6.52
C LEU A 127 12.16 28.12 5.04
N ASP A 128 11.11 28.86 4.68
CA ASP A 128 10.93 29.42 3.34
C ASP A 128 12.07 30.37 2.94
N ARG A 129 12.53 31.21 3.88
CA ARG A 129 13.66 32.11 3.65
C ARG A 129 14.94 31.35 3.39
N GLN A 130 15.21 30.29 4.16
CA GLN A 130 16.38 29.46 3.99
C GLN A 130 16.36 28.72 2.65
N LEU A 131 15.22 28.10 2.29
CA LEU A 131 15.04 27.45 0.99
C LEU A 131 15.27 28.45 -0.16
N THR A 132 14.68 29.64 -0.05
CA THR A 132 14.85 30.71 -1.04
C THR A 132 16.31 31.14 -1.14
N LEU A 133 17.05 31.23 -0.03
CA LEU A 133 18.46 31.61 0.00
C LEU A 133 19.35 30.57 -0.71
N ILE A 134 18.99 29.29 -0.61
CA ILE A 134 19.64 28.17 -1.31
C ILE A 134 19.20 28.11 -2.79
N GLY A 135 18.21 28.90 -3.19
CA GLY A 135 17.67 28.97 -4.55
C GLY A 135 16.59 27.91 -4.83
N ILE A 136 16.03 27.30 -3.79
CA ILE A 136 14.95 26.33 -3.88
C ILE A 136 13.63 27.06 -3.64
N GLY A 137 12.73 27.01 -4.64
CA GLY A 137 11.37 27.54 -4.49
C GLY A 137 10.53 26.71 -3.52
N THR A 138 9.53 27.33 -2.91
CA THR A 138 8.66 26.69 -1.92
C THR A 138 7.49 25.91 -2.54
N ASP A 139 7.31 25.99 -3.86
CA ASP A 139 6.31 25.21 -4.58
C ASP A 139 6.75 23.75 -4.81
N ASN A 140 5.78 22.86 -4.95
CA ASN A 140 6.03 21.41 -5.06
C ASN A 140 6.93 21.04 -6.25
N GLU A 141 6.83 21.76 -7.38
CA GLU A 141 7.66 21.49 -8.57
C GLU A 141 9.11 21.88 -8.30
N SER A 142 9.35 23.05 -7.71
CA SER A 142 10.68 23.49 -7.31
C SER A 142 11.34 22.52 -6.32
N LEU A 143 10.63 22.13 -5.26
CA LEU A 143 11.12 21.15 -4.28
C LEU A 143 11.44 19.81 -4.94
N LEU A 144 10.52 19.26 -5.74
CA LEU A 144 10.76 18.01 -6.42
C LEU A 144 11.93 18.12 -7.39
N SER A 145 12.07 19.22 -8.11
CA SER A 145 13.14 19.43 -9.09
C SER A 145 14.53 19.47 -8.46
N SER A 146 14.66 20.00 -7.23
CA SER A 146 15.91 20.10 -6.48
C SER A 146 16.50 18.75 -6.05
N LEU A 147 15.67 17.70 -5.98
CA LEU A 147 16.11 16.34 -5.66
C LEU A 147 16.89 15.70 -6.81
N ASN A 148 17.87 14.87 -6.48
CA ASN A 148 18.58 14.06 -7.47
C ASN A 148 17.71 12.91 -8.00
N ASP A 149 18.10 12.29 -9.12
CA ASP A 149 17.33 11.21 -9.75
C ASP A 149 17.08 9.99 -8.84
N LEU A 150 18.04 9.65 -7.98
CA LEU A 150 17.92 8.59 -6.97
C LEU A 150 16.93 8.97 -5.87
N GLU A 151 16.95 10.21 -5.39
CA GLU A 151 16.02 10.71 -4.36
C GLU A 151 14.58 10.74 -4.90
N LYS A 152 14.39 11.25 -6.12
CA LYS A 152 13.09 11.25 -6.81
C LYS A 152 12.52 9.85 -6.95
N LYS A 153 13.36 8.88 -7.36
CA LYS A 153 12.97 7.46 -7.47
C LYS A 153 12.57 6.88 -6.11
N SER A 154 13.35 7.18 -5.07
CA SER A 154 13.09 6.69 -3.71
C SER A 154 11.77 7.25 -3.16
N PHE A 155 11.56 8.55 -3.29
CA PHE A 155 10.31 9.21 -2.92
C PHE A 155 9.10 8.58 -3.64
N THR A 156 9.20 8.42 -4.97
CA THR A 156 8.13 7.82 -5.79
C THR A 156 7.85 6.39 -5.36
N MET A 157 8.89 5.61 -5.07
CA MET A 157 8.76 4.23 -4.59
C MET A 157 8.05 4.17 -3.23
N PHE A 158 8.43 5.01 -2.27
CA PHE A 158 7.77 5.06 -0.97
C PHE A 158 6.31 5.49 -1.09
N TYR A 159 6.03 6.50 -1.91
CA TYR A 159 4.67 6.98 -2.13
C TYR A 159 3.76 5.90 -2.72
N ASN A 160 4.23 5.19 -3.75
CA ASN A 160 3.49 4.07 -4.32
C ASN A 160 3.24 2.95 -3.29
N LYS A 161 4.24 2.65 -2.45
CA LYS A 161 4.11 1.63 -1.40
C LYS A 161 3.09 2.03 -0.32
N LEU A 162 3.03 3.31 0.06
CA LEU A 162 2.00 3.82 0.96
C LEU A 162 0.60 3.65 0.34
N LEU A 163 0.43 4.07 -0.93
CA LEU A 163 -0.84 3.92 -1.63
C LEU A 163 -1.29 2.46 -1.72
N GLU A 164 -0.40 1.53 -1.99
CA GLU A 164 -0.71 0.09 -2.03
C GLU A 164 -1.22 -0.43 -0.68
N GLN A 165 -0.60 0.01 0.42
CA GLN A 165 -1.00 -0.38 1.77
C GLN A 165 -2.34 0.23 2.18
N GLU A 166 -2.60 1.48 1.82
CA GLU A 166 -3.87 2.16 2.13
C GLU A 166 -5.02 1.67 1.25
N ALA A 167 -4.74 1.41 -0.03
CA ALA A 167 -5.73 0.88 -0.96
C ALA A 167 -6.21 -0.52 -0.54
N ASP A 168 -5.36 -1.28 0.16
CA ASP A 168 -5.69 -2.57 0.78
C ASP A 168 -6.37 -3.52 -0.25
N LEU A 169 -5.93 -3.38 -1.51
CA LEU A 169 -6.33 -4.14 -2.70
C LEU A 169 -5.90 -5.61 -2.63
N GLY A 170 -5.03 -5.97 -1.67
CA GLY A 170 -4.58 -7.33 -1.42
C GLY A 170 -5.61 -8.20 -0.69
N ARG A 171 -6.66 -7.62 -0.09
CA ARG A 171 -7.66 -8.36 0.68
C ARG A 171 -8.91 -8.60 -0.16
N SER A 172 -9.03 -9.81 -0.72
CA SER A 172 -10.24 -10.23 -1.44
C SER A 172 -11.44 -10.24 -0.50
N VAL A 173 -12.54 -9.60 -0.90
CA VAL A 173 -13.88 -9.69 -0.27
C VAL A 173 -14.41 -11.13 -0.26
N PHE A 174 -13.87 -11.99 -1.13
CA PHE A 174 -14.22 -13.40 -1.23
C PHE A 174 -13.16 -14.26 -0.53
N THR A 175 -13.03 -14.13 0.80
CA THR A 175 -12.22 -15.09 1.57
C THR A 175 -13.00 -16.39 1.75
N LYS A 176 -12.36 -17.55 1.50
CA LYS A 176 -12.88 -18.83 1.99
C LYS A 176 -12.73 -18.80 3.51
N LYS A 177 -13.84 -18.92 4.25
CA LYS A 177 -13.79 -19.23 5.68
C LYS A 177 -12.89 -20.46 5.87
N GLN A 178 -11.71 -20.28 6.45
CA GLN A 178 -10.99 -21.40 7.03
C GLN A 178 -11.78 -21.78 8.28
N GLU A 179 -12.38 -22.97 8.27
CA GLU A 179 -12.98 -23.53 9.47
C GLU A 179 -11.88 -23.76 10.51
N PRO A 180 -12.12 -23.44 11.79
CA PRO A 180 -11.19 -23.78 12.84
C PRO A 180 -11.10 -25.31 12.93
N LYS A 181 -9.88 -25.83 12.88
CA LYS A 181 -9.56 -27.23 13.20
C LYS A 181 -9.84 -27.53 14.67
#